data_AF-R6H411-F1
#
_entry.id   AF-R6H411-F1
#
_cell.length_a   1.000
_cell.length_b   1.000
_cell.length_c   1.000
_cell.angle_alpha   90.00
_cell.angle_beta   90.00
_cell.angle_gamma   90.00
#
_symmetry.space_group_name_H-M   'P 1'
#
loop_
_entity.id
_entity.type
_entity.pdbx_description
1 polymer ?
#
loop_
_entity_poly.entity_id
_entity_poly.type
_entity_poly.pdbx_seq_one_letter_code
_entity_poly.pdbx_strand_id
1 'polypeptide(L)'
;MKKKKNSLNPLIIFLATIIIVLSIIYGIFINPIKQDNDYIKEHSKFDVHFENPQAILVPEEKRLDGLDFNESSTTLSFSAFLKLNDVYDYTLDVVNNSDTSVNLNQLSMTKANENNGSAENITYTLTWDNGEEIKETDIIEKNSRRKVTIHIQDDNEKYIDIYQKYSFTLNMNFIKTK
;
A
#
# COMPACT_ATOMS: atom_id res chain seq x y z
N MET A 1 18.71 -17.05 88.47
CA MET A 1 17.49 -16.91 87.63
C MET A 1 17.80 -17.43 86.22
N LYS A 2 17.20 -18.55 85.78
CA LYS A 2 17.34 -19.06 84.41
C LYS A 2 16.15 -18.58 83.58
N LYS A 3 16.39 -17.78 82.53
CA LYS A 3 15.36 -17.31 81.58
C LYS A 3 14.89 -18.49 80.72
N LYS A 4 13.61 -18.84 80.81
CA LYS A 4 12.96 -19.86 79.97
C LYS A 4 12.78 -19.27 78.57
N LYS A 5 13.46 -19.83 77.56
CA LYS A 5 13.36 -19.43 76.16
C LYS A 5 12.02 -19.98 75.63
N ASN A 6 11.09 -19.12 75.24
CA ASN A 6 9.85 -19.54 74.59
C ASN A 6 10.20 -20.11 73.20
N SER A 7 10.41 -21.41 73.10
CA SER A 7 10.52 -22.10 71.82
C SER A 7 9.12 -22.18 71.21
N LEU A 8 8.87 -21.44 70.12
CA LEU A 8 7.64 -21.58 69.35
C LEU A 8 7.44 -23.05 68.97
N ASN A 9 6.21 -23.54 69.13
CA ASN A 9 5.85 -24.92 68.87
C ASN A 9 6.12 -25.26 67.39
N PRO A 10 6.93 -26.28 67.06
CA PRO A 10 7.28 -26.63 65.68
C PRO A 10 6.06 -26.89 64.79
N LEU A 11 4.93 -27.28 65.38
CA LEU A 11 3.67 -27.49 64.67
C LEU A 11 3.08 -26.18 64.13
N ILE A 12 3.26 -25.06 64.84
CA ILE A 12 2.82 -23.72 64.40
C ILE A 12 3.69 -23.24 63.23
N ILE A 13 4.99 -23.52 63.29
CA ILE A 13 5.93 -23.20 62.21
C ILE A 13 5.54 -23.98 60.96
N PHE A 14 5.32 -25.29 61.09
CA PHE A 14 4.92 -26.15 59.96
C PHE A 14 3.60 -25.71 59.31
N LEU A 15 2.60 -25.35 60.11
CA LEU A 15 1.30 -24.89 59.62
C LEU A 15 1.42 -23.53 58.88
N ALA A 16 2.23 -22.61 59.40
CA ALA A 16 2.49 -21.34 58.73
C ALA A 16 3.18 -21.52 57.37
N THR A 17 4.12 -22.47 57.26
CA THR A 17 4.79 -22.77 55.99
C THR A 17 3.83 -23.32 54.94
N ILE A 18 2.91 -24.21 55.33
CA ILE A 18 1.89 -24.77 54.42
C ILE A 18 0.98 -23.69 53.86
N ILE A 19 0.53 -22.74 54.72
CA ILE A 19 -0.35 -21.65 54.29
C ILE A 19 0.34 -20.78 53.24
N ILE A 20 1.62 -20.44 53.44
CA ILE A 20 2.39 -19.62 52.49
C ILE A 20 2.53 -20.33 51.13
N VAL A 21 2.84 -21.64 51.13
CA VAL A 21 2.98 -22.42 49.89
C VAL A 21 1.65 -22.51 49.14
N LEU A 22 0.54 -22.74 49.84
CA LEU A 22 -0.79 -22.80 49.24
C LEU A 22 -1.21 -21.44 48.66
N SER A 23 -0.88 -20.32 49.31
CA SER A 23 -1.15 -18.98 48.78
C SER A 23 -0.40 -18.68 47.48
N ILE A 24 0.86 -19.12 47.35
CA ILE A 24 1.65 -18.97 46.12
C ILE A 24 1.03 -19.78 44.97
N ILE A 25 0.65 -21.04 45.24
CA ILE A 25 0.01 -21.92 44.23
C ILE A 25 -1.35 -21.35 43.79
N TYR A 26 -2.16 -20.86 44.74
CA TYR A 26 -3.46 -20.26 44.47
C TYR A 26 -3.35 -18.99 43.59
N GLY A 27 -2.30 -18.18 43.80
CA GLY A 27 -2.01 -17.00 42.98
C GLY A 27 -1.68 -17.34 41.52
N ILE A 28 -0.95 -18.44 41.28
CA ILE A 28 -0.59 -18.90 39.93
C ILE A 28 -1.80 -19.50 39.19
N PHE A 29 -2.71 -20.18 39.90
CA PHE A 29 -3.84 -20.88 39.27
C PHE A 29 -5.04 -19.98 38.95
N ILE A 30 -5.26 -18.88 39.68
CA ILE A 30 -6.46 -18.03 39.50
C ILE A 30 -6.17 -16.77 38.71
N ASN A 31 -4.94 -16.27 38.76
CA ASN A 31 -4.45 -15.32 37.78
C ASN A 31 -3.42 -16.07 36.94
N PRO A 32 -3.81 -16.77 35.85
CA PRO A 32 -2.83 -16.96 34.80
C PRO A 32 -2.29 -15.56 34.53
N ILE A 33 -0.99 -15.38 34.74
CA ILE A 33 -0.30 -14.15 34.35
C ILE A 33 -0.78 -13.94 32.93
N LYS A 34 -1.63 -12.92 32.73
CA LYS A 34 -1.84 -12.38 31.42
C LYS A 34 -0.48 -11.78 31.11
N GLN A 35 0.39 -12.62 30.55
CA GLN A 35 1.23 -12.17 29.48
C GLN A 35 0.22 -11.67 28.46
N ASP A 36 -0.16 -10.39 28.61
CA ASP A 36 -0.23 -9.56 27.44
C ASP A 36 1.13 -9.78 26.79
N ASN A 37 1.15 -10.77 25.90
CA ASN A 37 2.08 -10.74 24.82
C ASN A 37 1.74 -9.41 24.14
N ASP A 38 2.43 -8.36 24.57
CA ASP A 38 2.98 -7.38 23.64
C ASP A 38 3.82 -8.19 22.66
N TYR A 39 3.14 -8.96 21.80
CA TYR A 39 3.47 -8.93 20.40
C TYR A 39 3.47 -7.43 20.10
N ILE A 40 4.67 -6.84 20.17
CA ILE A 40 5.05 -5.83 19.23
C ILE A 40 4.74 -6.49 17.89
N LYS A 41 3.50 -6.32 17.42
CA LYS A 41 3.23 -6.36 16.01
C LYS A 41 4.12 -5.24 15.51
N GLU A 42 5.34 -5.60 15.11
CA GLU A 42 6.00 -4.92 14.02
C GLU A 42 4.96 -4.95 12.91
N HIS A 43 4.08 -3.96 12.91
CA HIS A 43 3.29 -3.62 11.76
C HIS A 43 4.35 -3.11 10.80
N SER A 44 4.98 -4.05 10.08
CA SER A 44 5.92 -3.71 9.02
C SER A 44 5.22 -2.65 8.19
N LYS A 45 5.83 -1.48 8.13
CA LYS A 45 5.20 -0.27 7.60
C LYS A 45 4.88 -0.56 6.14
N PHE A 46 3.61 -0.71 5.79
CA PHE A 46 3.19 -0.82 4.40
C PHE A 46 2.91 0.59 3.90
N ASP A 47 3.81 1.09 3.06
CA ASP A 47 3.81 2.46 2.57
C ASP A 47 4.22 2.42 1.10
N VAL A 48 3.21 2.24 0.24
CA VAL A 48 3.35 2.27 -1.21
C VAL A 48 2.37 3.28 -1.76
N HIS A 49 2.86 4.22 -2.54
CA HIS A 49 2.06 5.30 -3.09
C HIS A 49 2.69 5.82 -4.39
N PHE A 50 1.91 6.61 -5.12
CA PHE A 50 2.38 7.32 -6.29
C PHE A 50 2.98 8.68 -5.90
N GLU A 51 3.95 9.18 -6.67
CA GLU A 51 4.58 10.51 -6.56
C GLU A 51 4.85 11.12 -7.94
N ASN A 52 5.12 12.44 -7.98
CA ASN A 52 5.63 13.18 -9.14
C ASN A 52 4.90 12.92 -10.47
N PRO A 53 3.57 13.02 -10.52
CA PRO A 53 2.83 12.75 -11.74
C PRO A 53 3.06 13.92 -12.73
N GLN A 54 3.60 13.63 -13.92
CA GLN A 54 4.10 14.62 -14.89
C GLN A 54 3.78 14.22 -16.34
N ALA A 55 3.36 15.19 -17.14
CA ALA A 55 3.21 14.98 -18.59
C ALA A 55 4.52 15.27 -19.33
N ILE A 56 4.89 14.43 -20.30
CA ILE A 56 6.19 14.53 -20.98
C ILE A 56 6.11 15.45 -22.22
N LEU A 57 5.09 15.28 -23.07
CA LEU A 57 5.01 15.97 -24.36
C LEU A 57 3.55 16.28 -24.71
N VAL A 58 3.10 17.45 -24.27
CA VAL A 58 1.72 17.91 -24.49
C VAL A 58 1.77 19.27 -25.18
N PRO A 59 1.26 19.40 -26.41
CA PRO A 59 1.00 20.71 -27.00
C PRO A 59 0.14 21.53 -26.03
N GLU A 60 0.39 22.84 -25.91
CA GLU A 60 -0.23 23.72 -24.90
C GLU A 60 -1.78 23.74 -24.93
N GLU A 61 -2.36 23.31 -26.05
CA GLU A 61 -3.79 23.15 -26.31
C GLU A 61 -4.37 21.77 -25.92
N LYS A 62 -3.52 20.77 -25.65
CA LYS A 62 -3.89 19.41 -25.19
C LYS A 62 -3.82 19.26 -23.67
N ARG A 63 -4.07 20.34 -22.92
CA ARG A 63 -3.84 20.40 -21.47
C ARG A 63 -4.51 19.21 -20.76
N LEU A 64 -3.75 18.57 -19.87
CA LEU A 64 -4.34 17.82 -18.77
C LEU A 64 -5.34 18.71 -18.05
N ASP A 65 -6.54 18.19 -17.90
CA ASP A 65 -7.53 18.74 -16.99
C ASP A 65 -7.87 17.67 -15.96
N GLY A 66 -8.14 18.08 -14.72
CA GLY A 66 -8.57 17.17 -13.67
C GLY A 66 -7.57 16.07 -13.28
N LEU A 67 -6.28 16.39 -13.15
CA LEU A 67 -5.34 15.50 -12.45
C LEU A 67 -5.78 15.42 -10.98
N ASP A 68 -6.39 14.30 -10.61
CA ASP A 68 -6.74 13.96 -9.23
C ASP A 68 -5.75 12.91 -8.73
N PHE A 69 -4.93 13.36 -7.79
CA PHE A 69 -3.79 12.63 -7.29
C PHE A 69 -3.77 12.72 -5.77
N ASN A 70 -3.77 11.56 -5.14
CA ASN A 70 -3.62 11.42 -3.70
C ASN A 70 -2.27 10.77 -3.41
N GLU A 71 -1.37 11.54 -2.79
CA GLU A 71 0.00 11.14 -2.39
C GLU A 71 0.05 9.93 -1.47
N SER A 72 -1.07 9.49 -0.90
CA SER A 72 -1.16 8.27 -0.08
C SER A 72 -1.84 7.11 -0.81
N SER A 73 -1.97 7.19 -2.13
CA SER A 73 -2.70 6.20 -2.92
C SER A 73 -1.87 5.63 -4.06
N THR A 74 -2.30 4.48 -4.53
CA THR A 74 -1.82 3.83 -5.76
C THR A 74 -2.90 3.89 -6.85
N THR A 75 -3.67 4.97 -6.81
CA THR A 75 -4.70 5.32 -7.79
C THR A 75 -4.36 6.69 -8.37
N LEU A 76 -4.40 6.79 -9.70
CA LEU A 76 -4.23 8.05 -10.41
C LEU A 76 -5.42 8.26 -11.33
N SER A 77 -6.10 9.38 -11.21
CA SER A 77 -7.13 9.78 -12.18
C SER A 77 -6.71 11.05 -12.90
N PHE A 78 -6.92 11.09 -14.21
CA PHE A 78 -6.59 12.25 -15.03
C PHE A 78 -7.45 12.31 -16.28
N SER A 79 -7.53 13.48 -16.91
CA SER A 79 -8.18 13.62 -18.21
C SER A 79 -7.19 14.10 -19.28
N ALA A 80 -7.40 13.65 -20.51
CA ALA A 80 -6.66 14.14 -21.66
C ALA A 80 -7.63 14.50 -22.80
N PHE A 81 -7.30 15.58 -23.52
CA PHE A 81 -7.96 15.93 -24.76
C PHE A 81 -7.19 15.31 -25.92
N LEU A 82 -7.84 14.39 -26.64
CA LEU A 82 -7.26 13.66 -27.75
C LEU A 82 -8.05 13.93 -29.03
N LYS A 83 -7.35 14.09 -30.14
CA LYS A 83 -7.90 13.98 -31.48
C LYS A 83 -7.22 12.81 -32.21
N LEU A 84 -7.71 12.52 -33.41
CA LEU A 84 -7.22 11.47 -34.29
C LEU A 84 -5.67 11.43 -34.39
N ASN A 85 -5.09 10.26 -34.15
CA ASN A 85 -3.63 9.99 -34.16
C ASN A 85 -2.81 10.80 -33.14
N ASP A 86 -3.45 11.44 -32.17
CA ASP A 86 -2.71 12.04 -31.07
C ASP A 86 -2.10 10.97 -30.19
N VAL A 87 -0.87 11.24 -29.79
CA VAL A 87 -0.11 10.49 -28.81
C VAL A 87 0.10 11.36 -27.59
N TYR A 88 0.01 10.73 -26.42
CA TYR A 88 0.11 11.39 -25.15
C TYR A 88 0.87 10.53 -24.15
N ASP A 89 1.93 11.11 -23.56
CA ASP A 89 2.75 10.45 -22.56
C ASP A 89 2.62 11.10 -21.18
N TYR A 90 2.38 10.26 -20.19
CA TYR A 90 2.36 10.61 -18.79
C TYR A 90 3.39 9.80 -18.01
N THR A 91 3.92 10.36 -16.95
CA THR A 91 4.81 9.66 -16.01
C THR A 91 4.36 9.85 -14.59
N LEU A 92 4.67 8.87 -13.75
CA LEU A 92 4.55 8.96 -12.30
C LEU A 92 5.61 8.04 -11.67
N ASP A 93 5.96 8.30 -10.43
CA ASP A 93 6.81 7.43 -9.63
C ASP A 93 5.94 6.52 -8.76
N VAL A 94 6.23 5.23 -8.71
CA VAL A 94 5.74 4.31 -7.68
C VAL A 94 6.81 4.23 -6.61
N VAL A 95 6.49 4.67 -5.40
CA VAL A 95 7.42 4.71 -4.26
C VAL A 95 7.04 3.63 -3.27
N ASN A 96 8.01 2.80 -2.88
CA ASN A 96 7.87 1.84 -1.80
C ASN A 96 8.75 2.29 -0.62
N ASN A 97 8.15 2.95 0.36
CA ASN A 97 8.78 3.35 1.63
C ASN A 97 8.58 2.29 2.74
N SER A 98 8.17 1.08 2.36
CA SER A 98 8.06 -0.05 3.28
C SER A 98 9.44 -0.61 3.62
N ASP A 99 9.50 -1.35 4.74
CA ASP A 99 10.68 -2.11 5.17
C ASP A 99 10.93 -3.39 4.37
N THR A 100 9.98 -3.76 3.51
CA THR A 100 9.94 -4.99 2.71
C THR A 100 9.61 -4.66 1.26
N SER A 101 10.09 -5.51 0.35
CA SER A 101 9.74 -5.41 -1.06
C SER A 101 8.26 -5.77 -1.24
N VAL A 102 7.63 -5.21 -2.27
CA VAL A 102 6.21 -5.42 -2.57
C VAL A 102 6.05 -5.93 -3.98
N ASN A 103 5.06 -6.80 -4.18
CA ASN A 103 4.69 -7.33 -5.48
C ASN A 103 3.42 -6.60 -5.97
N LEU A 104 3.41 -6.22 -7.24
CA LEU A 104 2.19 -5.82 -7.92
C LEU A 104 1.27 -7.04 -8.03
N ASN A 105 0.13 -6.97 -7.35
CA ASN A 105 -0.86 -8.05 -7.33
C ASN A 105 -1.95 -7.84 -8.39
N GLN A 106 -2.35 -6.59 -8.63
CA GLN A 106 -3.36 -6.26 -9.63
C GLN A 106 -3.02 -4.95 -10.33
N LEU A 107 -3.25 -4.92 -11.63
CA LEU A 107 -3.11 -3.73 -12.46
C LEU A 107 -4.40 -3.52 -13.24
N SER A 108 -4.96 -2.30 -13.19
CA SER A 108 -6.08 -1.94 -14.06
C SER A 108 -6.00 -0.48 -14.48
N MET A 109 -6.46 -0.23 -15.69
CA MET A 109 -6.58 1.11 -16.24
C MET A 109 -7.92 1.20 -16.96
N THR A 110 -8.77 2.11 -16.50
CA THR A 110 -10.08 2.39 -17.12
C THR A 110 -10.00 3.66 -17.94
N LYS A 111 -10.88 3.74 -18.94
CA LYS A 111 -11.01 4.88 -19.85
C LYS A 111 -12.48 5.16 -20.12
N ALA A 112 -12.86 6.42 -20.18
CA ALA A 112 -14.21 6.85 -20.53
C ALA A 112 -14.16 8.13 -21.38
N ASN A 113 -15.09 8.27 -22.32
CA ASN A 113 -15.27 9.50 -23.07
C ASN A 113 -16.28 10.39 -22.33
N GLU A 114 -15.88 11.59 -21.94
CA GLU A 114 -16.75 12.50 -21.19
C GLU A 114 -17.86 13.13 -22.06
N ASN A 115 -17.71 13.09 -23.39
CA ASN A 115 -18.66 13.66 -24.34
C ASN A 115 -19.74 12.65 -24.79
N ASN A 116 -19.97 11.57 -24.02
CA ASN A 116 -20.90 10.47 -24.35
C ASN A 116 -20.55 9.69 -25.64
N GLY A 117 -19.29 9.75 -26.08
CA GLY A 117 -18.78 8.94 -27.19
C GLY A 117 -18.24 7.57 -26.74
N SER A 118 -17.72 6.78 -27.69
CA SER A 118 -16.94 5.59 -27.36
C SER A 118 -15.50 5.97 -26.99
N ALA A 119 -14.88 5.18 -26.11
CA ALA A 119 -13.45 5.23 -25.79
C ALA A 119 -12.70 3.97 -26.26
N GLU A 120 -13.35 3.10 -27.04
CA GLU A 120 -12.77 1.83 -27.48
C GLU A 120 -11.48 2.01 -28.29
N ASN A 121 -11.45 3.05 -29.14
CA ASN A 121 -10.32 3.35 -30.03
C ASN A 121 -9.14 4.03 -29.33
N ILE A 122 -9.27 4.37 -28.04
CA ILE A 122 -8.15 4.91 -27.28
C ILE A 122 -7.35 3.75 -26.69
N THR A 123 -6.13 3.52 -27.14
CA THR A 123 -5.25 2.49 -26.57
C THR A 123 -4.31 3.09 -25.53
N TYR A 124 -3.77 2.22 -24.67
CA TYR A 124 -2.75 2.61 -23.72
C TYR A 124 -1.72 1.51 -23.52
N THR A 125 -0.52 1.91 -23.10
CA THR A 125 0.53 0.99 -22.68
C THR A 125 1.19 1.53 -21.41
N LEU A 126 1.47 0.64 -20.47
CA LEU A 126 2.10 0.97 -19.19
C LEU A 126 3.47 0.31 -19.17
N THR A 127 4.53 1.12 -19.01
CA THR A 127 5.91 0.63 -19.00
C THR A 127 6.67 1.15 -17.79
N TRP A 128 7.66 0.38 -17.37
CA TRP A 128 8.67 0.83 -16.42
C TRP A 128 9.71 1.73 -17.08
N ASP A 129 10.61 2.29 -16.26
CA ASP A 129 11.73 3.13 -16.66
C ASP A 129 12.68 2.49 -17.67
N ASN A 130 12.78 1.16 -17.67
CA ASN A 130 13.57 0.38 -18.62
C ASN A 130 12.82 0.07 -19.93
N GLY A 131 11.58 0.54 -20.09
CA GLY A 131 10.72 0.29 -21.25
C GLY A 131 9.99 -1.05 -21.25
N GLU A 132 10.16 -1.88 -20.22
CA GLU A 132 9.42 -3.13 -20.10
C GLU A 132 7.97 -2.88 -19.71
N GLU A 133 7.05 -3.64 -20.31
CA GLU A 133 5.63 -3.59 -19.96
C GLU A 133 5.41 -4.05 -18.51
N ILE A 134 4.58 -3.32 -17.78
CA ILE A 134 4.24 -3.64 -16.39
C ILE A 134 3.37 -4.87 -16.33
N LYS A 135 3.74 -5.83 -15.47
CA LYS A 135 3.05 -7.09 -15.27
C LYS A 135 2.67 -7.26 -13.81
N GLU A 136 1.50 -7.87 -13.59
CA GLU A 136 1.21 -8.48 -12.30
C GLU A 136 2.34 -9.47 -11.98
N THR A 137 2.83 -9.45 -10.74
CA THR A 137 4.08 -10.07 -10.21
C THR A 137 5.33 -9.20 -10.21
N ASP A 138 5.31 -8.03 -10.84
CA ASP A 138 6.47 -7.12 -10.78
C ASP A 138 6.76 -6.66 -9.35
N ILE A 139 8.04 -6.54 -9.03
CA ILE A 139 8.53 -6.22 -7.68
C ILE A 139 8.99 -4.76 -7.63
N ILE A 140 8.59 -4.07 -6.56
CA ILE A 140 9.18 -2.79 -6.15
C ILE A 140 9.99 -3.05 -4.88
N GLU A 141 11.29 -2.87 -4.97
CA GLU A 141 12.20 -3.11 -3.85
C GLU A 141 11.89 -2.19 -2.65
N LYS A 142 12.21 -2.65 -1.44
CA LYS A 142 12.07 -1.83 -0.23
C LYS A 142 12.85 -0.51 -0.33
N ASN A 143 12.29 0.57 0.22
CA ASN A 143 12.88 1.92 0.20
C ASN A 143 13.37 2.35 -1.19
N SER A 144 12.61 2.00 -2.23
CA SER A 144 12.96 2.28 -3.61
C SER A 144 11.82 2.95 -4.36
N ARG A 145 12.12 3.41 -5.57
CA ARG A 145 11.14 3.94 -6.50
C ARG A 145 11.34 3.39 -7.89
N ARG A 146 10.26 3.24 -8.63
CA ARG A 146 10.27 2.94 -10.07
C ARG A 146 9.37 3.90 -10.80
N LYS A 147 9.82 4.40 -11.95
CA LYS A 147 9.02 5.29 -12.79
C LYS A 147 8.12 4.46 -13.70
N VAL A 148 6.87 4.88 -13.80
CA VAL A 148 5.89 4.37 -14.75
C VAL A 148 5.72 5.40 -15.85
N THR A 149 5.67 4.93 -17.10
CA THR A 149 5.26 5.70 -18.26
C THR A 149 3.93 5.16 -18.76
N ILE A 150 2.94 6.04 -18.88
CA ILE A 150 1.63 5.78 -19.46
C ILE A 150 1.63 6.39 -20.85
N HIS A 151 1.64 5.54 -21.86
CA HIS A 151 1.47 5.93 -23.25
C HIS A 151 0.00 5.80 -23.61
N ILE A 152 -0.60 6.82 -24.21
CA ILE A 152 -1.98 6.83 -24.68
C ILE A 152 -2.00 7.26 -26.14
N GLN A 153 -2.81 6.57 -26.94
CA GLN A 153 -2.95 6.85 -28.37
C GLN A 153 -4.42 6.76 -28.80
N ASP A 154 -4.83 7.65 -29.71
CA ASP A 154 -6.10 7.52 -30.44
C ASP A 154 -5.89 6.76 -31.76
N ASP A 155 -6.34 5.50 -31.81
CA ASP A 155 -6.25 4.59 -32.95
C ASP A 155 -7.50 4.62 -33.84
N ASN A 156 -8.32 5.68 -33.78
CA ASN A 156 -9.43 5.85 -34.71
C ASN A 156 -8.96 5.79 -36.17
N GLU A 157 -9.72 5.10 -37.03
CA GLU A 157 -9.49 5.11 -38.49
C GLU A 157 -10.35 6.17 -39.21
N LYS A 158 -11.32 6.78 -38.51
CA LYS A 158 -12.32 7.70 -39.10
C LYS A 158 -12.05 9.17 -38.76
N TYR A 159 -12.24 10.01 -39.78
CA TYR A 159 -12.01 11.46 -39.86
C TYR A 159 -12.88 12.34 -38.94
N ILE A 160 -12.91 12.10 -37.62
CA ILE A 160 -13.41 13.12 -36.69
C ILE A 160 -12.20 13.81 -36.05
N ASP A 161 -11.66 14.80 -36.78
CA ASP A 161 -10.53 15.64 -36.33
C ASP A 161 -11.03 16.74 -35.37
N ILE A 162 -11.62 16.33 -34.26
CA ILE A 162 -12.01 17.21 -33.16
C ILE A 162 -11.45 16.66 -31.85
N TYR A 163 -11.06 17.56 -30.95
CA TYR A 163 -10.66 17.16 -29.61
C TYR A 163 -11.85 16.61 -28.83
N GLN A 164 -11.66 15.42 -28.27
CA GLN A 164 -12.57 14.79 -27.33
C GLN A 164 -11.88 14.63 -25.98
N LYS A 165 -12.63 14.85 -24.89
CA LYS A 165 -12.11 14.69 -23.55
C LYS A 165 -12.32 13.25 -23.09
N TYR A 166 -11.23 12.62 -22.67
CA TYR A 166 -11.23 11.28 -22.09
C TYR A 166 -10.75 11.34 -20.66
N SER A 167 -11.44 10.63 -19.77
CA SER A 167 -10.98 10.40 -18.41
C SER A 167 -10.36 9.02 -18.29
N PHE A 168 -9.32 8.93 -17.47
CA PHE A 168 -8.55 7.72 -17.22
C PHE A 168 -8.39 7.52 -15.72
N THR A 169 -8.43 6.26 -15.29
CA THR A 169 -8.11 5.89 -13.90
C THR A 169 -7.19 4.68 -13.88
N LEU A 170 -5.96 4.88 -13.43
CA LEU A 170 -4.98 3.83 -13.16
C LEU A 170 -5.12 3.37 -11.71
N ASN A 171 -5.16 2.07 -11.49
CA ASN A 171 -5.08 1.45 -10.17
C ASN A 171 -4.00 0.37 -10.17
N MET A 172 -3.06 0.47 -9.23
CA MET A 172 -2.04 -0.53 -8.97
C MET A 172 -2.17 -1.03 -7.54
N ASN A 173 -2.45 -2.32 -7.34
CA ASN A 173 -2.58 -2.90 -6.01
C ASN A 173 -1.33 -3.70 -5.66
N PHE A 174 -0.67 -3.34 -4.55
CA PHE A 174 0.55 -4.00 -4.10
C PHE A 174 0.32 -4.82 -2.84
N ILE A 175 1.03 -5.94 -2.74
CA ILE A 175 1.05 -6.81 -1.56
C ILE A 175 2.49 -7.03 -1.12
N LYS A 176 2.71 -7.31 0.16
CA LYS A 176 4.05 -7.69 0.65
C LYS A 176 4.52 -8.98 -0.01
N THR A 177 5.79 -9.02 -0.40
CA THR A 177 6.44 -10.28 -0.80
C THR A 177 6.46 -11.22 0.41
N LYS A 178 6.02 -12.47 0.23
CA LYS A 178 6.03 -13.49 1.29
C LYS A 178 7.41 -14.06 1.54
#